data_AF-A0A1I5VZV2-F1
#
_entry.id   AF-A0A1I5VZV2-F1
#
_cell.length_a   1.000
_cell.length_b   1.000
_cell.length_c   1.000
_cell.angle_alpha   90.00
_cell.angle_beta   90.00
_cell.angle_gamma   90.00
#
_symmetry.space_group_name_H-M   'P 1'
#
loop_
_entity.id
_entity.type
_entity.pdbx_description
1 polymer ?
#
loop_
_entity_poly.entity_id
_entity_poly.type
_entity_poly.pdbx_seq_one_letter_code
_entity_poly.pdbx_strand_id
1 'polypeptide(L)'
;MPALRLALLLALSCALPAQAQIYKWVDANGQPHFGTQPPSSEPDHQAVKLHRTNQSDSTLPQLQNQTSDSAAPTDEEELTRQEGKMCRQAVQWTHEEDIPNLIASGEERLKAGQIDRQQHQQALKDLEGVKTHITLPKCLVSKGEDRKRFECLAKGLGLAVCSGAAGEAIDAGMQKAQSKR
;
A
#
# COMPACT_ATOMS: atom_id res chain seq x y z
N MET A 1 -8.56 -12.48 -54.91
CA MET A 1 -8.94 -11.68 -53.72
C MET A 1 -7.71 -10.98 -53.10
N PRO A 2 -7.06 -10.02 -53.78
CA PRO A 2 -5.90 -9.31 -53.23
C PRO A 2 -6.27 -8.11 -52.33
N ALA A 3 -7.46 -7.53 -52.51
CA ALA A 3 -7.92 -6.34 -51.77
C ALA A 3 -8.13 -6.58 -50.27
N LEU A 4 -8.61 -7.77 -49.89
CA LEU A 4 -8.84 -8.14 -48.48
C LEU A 4 -7.53 -8.28 -47.69
N ARG A 5 -6.44 -8.70 -48.35
CA ARG A 5 -5.12 -8.84 -47.74
C ARG A 5 -4.45 -7.49 -47.48
N LEU A 6 -4.66 -6.52 -48.36
CA LEU A 6 -4.16 -5.15 -48.17
C LEU A 6 -4.88 -4.44 -47.02
N ALA A 7 -6.19 -4.65 -46.88
CA ALA A 7 -6.97 -4.09 -45.77
C ALA A 7 -6.55 -4.67 -44.39
N LEU A 8 -6.24 -5.97 -44.33
CA LEU A 8 -5.76 -6.61 -43.10
C LEU A 8 -4.36 -6.12 -42.69
N LEU A 9 -3.48 -5.87 -43.66
CA LEU A 9 -2.13 -5.35 -43.40
C LEU A 9 -2.16 -3.89 -42.92
N LEU A 10 -3.08 -3.07 -43.43
CA LEU A 10 -3.22 -1.66 -43.03
C LEU A 10 -3.85 -1.49 -41.64
N ALA A 11 -4.76 -2.38 -41.25
CA ALA A 11 -5.36 -2.38 -39.91
C ALA A 11 -4.35 -2.74 -38.80
N LEU A 12 -3.32 -3.53 -39.13
CA LEU A 12 -2.31 -3.97 -38.15
C LEU A 12 -1.27 -2.89 -37.82
N SER A 13 -1.10 -1.87 -38.66
CA SER A 13 -0.16 -0.77 -38.45
C SER A 13 -0.62 0.30 -37.43
N CYS A 14 -1.87 0.26 -36.95
CA CYS A 14 -2.39 1.29 -36.04
C CYS A 14 -2.21 0.96 -34.55
N ALA A 15 -1.66 -0.20 -34.20
CA ALA A 15 -1.39 -0.61 -32.82
C ALA A 15 0.04 -0.20 -32.39
N LEU A 16 0.34 1.10 -32.38
CA LEU A 16 1.55 1.56 -31.69
C LEU A 16 1.29 1.50 -30.18
N PRO A 17 2.13 0.81 -29.39
CA PRO A 17 2.04 0.88 -27.94
C PRO A 17 2.41 2.31 -27.53
N ALA A 18 1.42 3.06 -27.04
CA ALA A 18 1.69 4.30 -26.33
C ALA A 18 2.55 3.97 -25.11
N GLN A 19 3.84 4.28 -25.19
CA GLN A 19 4.76 4.12 -24.07
C GLN A 19 4.36 5.16 -23.01
N ALA A 20 3.47 4.77 -22.10
CA ALA A 20 3.16 5.55 -20.92
C ALA A 20 4.43 5.64 -20.06
N GLN A 21 5.14 6.76 -20.17
CA GLN A 21 6.27 7.05 -19.31
C GLN A 21 5.72 7.39 -17.93
N ILE A 22 5.97 6.51 -16.97
CA ILE A 22 5.61 6.75 -15.57
C ILE A 22 6.78 7.51 -14.94
N TYR A 23 6.51 8.73 -14.51
CA TYR A 23 7.49 9.55 -13.82
C TYR A 23 7.35 9.35 -12.31
N LYS A 24 8.49 9.33 -11.62
CA LYS A 24 8.54 9.35 -10.17
C LYS A 24 8.92 10.76 -9.73
N TRP A 25 8.15 11.36 -8.83
CA TRP A 25 8.53 12.59 -8.14
C TRP A 25 8.37 12.43 -6.63
N VAL A 26 8.93 13.36 -5.88
CA VAL A 26 8.81 13.40 -4.43
C VAL A 26 8.08 14.69 -4.08
N ASP A 27 7.02 14.61 -3.29
CA ASP A 27 6.30 15.80 -2.84
C ASP A 27 7.04 16.53 -1.70
N ALA A 28 6.52 17.68 -1.30
CA ALA A 28 7.09 18.51 -0.22
C ALA A 28 7.20 17.77 1.14
N ASN A 29 6.46 16.67 1.33
CA ASN A 29 6.50 15.84 2.54
C ASN A 29 7.47 14.66 2.42
N GLY A 30 8.20 14.54 1.30
CA GLY A 30 9.12 13.44 1.05
C GLY A 30 8.45 12.16 0.56
N GLN A 31 7.17 12.18 0.17
CA GLN A 31 6.47 11.00 -0.33
C GLN A 31 6.71 10.80 -1.83
N PRO A 32 7.09 9.58 -2.28
CA PRO A 32 7.27 9.28 -3.69
C PRO A 32 5.93 9.03 -4.38
N HIS A 33 5.66 9.77 -5.45
CA HIS A 33 4.47 9.64 -6.30
C HIS A 33 4.84 9.12 -7.69
N PHE A 34 3.92 8.40 -8.33
CA PHE A 34 4.09 7.83 -9.66
C PHE A 34 2.89 8.17 -10.53
N GLY A 35 3.14 8.77 -11.70
CA GLY A 35 2.05 9.22 -12.57
C GLY A 35 2.51 9.54 -14.00
N THR A 36 1.54 9.70 -14.88
CA THR A 36 1.76 9.90 -16.33
C THR A 36 1.87 11.38 -16.73
N GLN A 37 1.67 12.30 -15.78
CA GLN A 37 1.70 13.74 -16.04
C GLN A 37 2.36 14.48 -14.86
N PRO A 38 3.46 15.20 -15.08
CA PRO A 38 4.08 16.00 -14.02
C PRO A 38 3.23 17.23 -13.67
N PRO A 39 3.20 17.69 -12.41
CA PRO A 39 2.66 19.00 -12.05
C PRO A 39 3.50 20.11 -12.71
N SER A 40 2.84 21.14 -13.23
CA SER A 40 3.39 22.14 -14.18
C SER A 40 4.47 23.10 -13.64
N SER A 41 5.17 22.77 -12.57
CA SER A 41 6.21 23.65 -12.02
C SER A 41 7.14 22.91 -11.04
N GLU A 42 8.19 22.27 -11.55
CA GLU A 42 9.53 22.20 -10.95
C GLU A 42 10.53 21.47 -11.88
N PRO A 43 11.84 21.78 -11.83
CA PRO A 43 12.75 21.61 -12.98
C PRO A 43 13.57 20.30 -13.03
N ASP A 44 13.15 19.22 -12.35
CA ASP A 44 13.90 17.96 -12.41
C ASP A 44 12.98 16.74 -12.55
N HIS A 45 12.76 16.33 -13.80
CA HIS A 45 12.15 15.05 -14.13
C HIS A 45 13.20 14.12 -14.74
N GLN A 46 13.54 13.05 -14.03
CA GLN A 46 14.33 11.96 -14.59
C GLN A 46 13.39 10.86 -15.10
N ALA A 47 13.45 10.59 -16.41
CA ALA A 47 12.69 9.51 -17.04
C ALA A 47 13.29 8.15 -16.65
N VAL A 48 12.52 7.32 -15.94
CA VAL A 48 12.97 5.98 -15.53
C VAL A 48 12.69 4.98 -16.64
N LYS A 49 13.74 4.49 -17.29
CA LYS A 49 13.67 3.39 -18.26
C LYS A 49 13.68 2.05 -17.52
N LEU A 50 12.54 1.39 -17.43
CA LEU A 50 12.43 0.06 -16.79
C LEU A 50 13.16 -0.99 -17.64
N HIS A 51 14.35 -1.42 -17.20
CA HIS A 51 15.02 -2.60 -17.75
C HIS A 51 14.49 -3.86 -17.04
N ARG A 52 14.12 -4.84 -17.86
CA ARG A 52 13.55 -6.12 -17.42
C ARG A 52 14.66 -7.11 -17.10
N THR A 53 14.64 -7.58 -15.84
CA THR A 53 15.15 -8.87 -15.29
C THR A 53 16.64 -9.22 -15.33
N ASN A 54 17.13 -9.52 -14.11
CA ASN A 54 18.22 -10.41 -13.72
C ASN A 54 19.68 -9.99 -13.98
N GLN A 55 20.50 -10.29 -12.97
CA GLN A 55 21.96 -10.12 -12.80
C GLN A 55 22.44 -8.78 -12.24
N SER A 56 22.90 -8.91 -10.99
CA SER A 56 24.19 -8.48 -10.43
C SER A 56 25.05 -7.49 -11.20
N ASP A 57 25.63 -6.58 -10.42
CA ASP A 57 26.68 -5.62 -10.74
C ASP A 57 26.31 -4.50 -11.72
N SER A 58 26.18 -3.29 -11.17
CA SER A 58 27.00 -2.15 -11.62
C SER A 58 26.86 -0.95 -10.67
N THR A 59 28.02 -0.58 -10.13
CA THR A 59 28.49 0.77 -9.83
C THR A 59 27.67 1.91 -10.46
N LEU A 60 27.21 2.84 -9.62
CA LEU A 60 26.73 4.17 -10.03
C LEU A 60 27.63 5.27 -9.41
N PRO A 61 27.88 6.38 -10.13
CA PRO A 61 28.76 7.45 -9.68
C PRO A 61 28.18 8.21 -8.49
N GLN A 62 29.04 8.40 -7.49
CA GLN A 62 28.79 9.21 -6.31
C GLN A 62 28.68 10.69 -6.68
N LEU A 63 27.48 11.27 -6.56
CA LEU A 63 27.37 12.73 -6.43
C LEU A 63 27.64 13.07 -4.96
N GLN A 64 28.89 13.45 -4.71
CA GLN A 64 29.40 13.91 -3.43
C GLN A 64 28.77 15.26 -3.07
N ASN A 65 27.87 15.26 -2.10
CA ASN A 65 27.70 16.44 -1.25
C ASN A 65 28.41 16.14 0.08
N GLN A 66 29.75 16.21 0.03
CA GLN A 66 30.60 16.05 1.19
C GLN A 66 30.77 17.41 1.88
N THR A 67 29.85 17.74 2.78
CA THR A 67 30.27 18.41 4.01
C THR A 67 30.70 17.30 4.96
N SER A 68 32.02 17.23 5.13
CA SER A 68 32.75 16.24 5.92
C SER A 68 32.31 16.25 7.38
N ASP A 69 31.51 15.25 7.74
CA ASP A 69 31.65 14.40 8.95
C ASP A 69 30.49 13.40 8.93
N SER A 70 30.53 12.45 7.99
CA SER A 70 29.56 11.35 7.94
C SER A 70 30.29 10.04 8.20
N ALA A 71 30.29 9.62 9.46
CA ALA A 71 30.31 8.20 9.77
C ALA A 71 29.13 7.56 9.00
N ALA A 72 29.37 6.47 8.28
CA ALA A 72 28.28 5.69 7.72
C ALA A 72 27.33 5.32 8.88
N PRO A 73 26.00 5.47 8.72
CA PRO A 73 25.07 4.98 9.74
C PRO A 73 25.38 3.50 9.93
N THR A 74 25.54 3.10 11.19
CA THR A 74 25.75 1.70 11.51
C THR A 74 24.50 0.90 11.10
N ASP A 75 24.66 -0.41 10.88
CA ASP A 75 23.54 -1.29 10.54
C ASP A 75 22.39 -1.16 11.57
N GLU A 76 22.71 -0.87 12.83
CA GLU A 76 21.75 -0.63 13.91
C GLU A 76 20.94 0.66 13.74
N GLU A 77 21.55 1.74 13.25
CA GLU A 77 20.87 3.00 13.00
C GLU A 77 19.91 2.89 11.81
N GLU A 78 20.33 2.17 10.75
CA GLU A 78 19.47 1.93 9.59
C GLU A 78 18.27 1.06 9.95
N LEU A 79 18.47 -0.03 10.70
CA LEU A 79 17.39 -0.90 11.19
C LEU A 79 16.38 -0.10 12.00
N THR A 80 16.83 0.73 12.95
CA THR A 80 15.96 1.58 13.76
C THR A 80 15.14 2.54 12.90
N ARG A 81 15.76 3.12 11.86
CA ARG A 81 15.09 4.00 10.90
C ARG A 81 14.03 3.26 10.08
N GLN A 82 14.34 2.05 9.61
CA GLN A 82 13.42 1.21 8.86
C GLN A 82 12.22 0.77 9.73
N GLU A 83 12.47 0.35 10.97
CA GLU A 83 11.42 -0.01 11.92
C GLU A 83 10.48 1.17 12.20
N GLY A 84 11.03 2.36 12.39
CA GLY A 84 10.24 3.58 12.56
C GLY A 84 9.36 3.90 11.34
N LYS A 85 9.85 3.64 10.11
CA LYS A 85 9.05 3.80 8.89
C LYS A 85 7.89 2.80 8.85
N MET A 86 8.17 1.52 9.11
CA MET A 86 7.16 0.46 9.15
C MET A 86 6.05 0.81 10.15
N CYS A 87 6.42 1.21 11.37
CA CYS A 87 5.43 1.56 12.38
C CYS A 87 4.58 2.79 12.00
N ARG A 88 5.18 3.82 11.39
CA ARG A 88 4.41 4.97 10.90
C ARG A 88 3.44 4.57 9.80
N GLN A 89 3.87 3.73 8.86
CA GLN A 89 3.00 3.22 7.79
C GLN A 89 1.82 2.41 8.36
N ALA A 90 2.08 1.50 9.30
CA ALA A 90 1.02 0.71 9.94
C ALA A 90 -0.04 1.60 10.59
N VAL A 91 0.37 2.63 11.33
CA VAL A 91 -0.54 3.59 11.96
C VAL A 91 -1.28 4.41 10.91
N GLN A 92 -0.57 4.95 9.92
CA GLN A 92 -1.17 5.77 8.87
C GLN A 92 -2.25 5.00 8.10
N TRP A 93 -1.94 3.81 7.58
CA TRP A 93 -2.92 3.01 6.84
C TRP A 93 -4.11 2.64 7.72
N THR A 94 -3.88 2.30 8.99
CA THR A 94 -4.97 1.93 9.90
C THR A 94 -5.91 3.12 10.17
N HIS A 95 -5.35 4.29 10.49
CA HIS A 95 -6.13 5.44 10.94
C HIS A 95 -6.76 6.23 9.78
N GLU A 96 -6.04 6.37 8.67
CA GLU A 96 -6.45 7.21 7.54
C GLU A 96 -7.21 6.43 6.47
N GLU A 97 -6.93 5.12 6.30
CA GLU A 97 -7.54 4.32 5.23
C GLU A 97 -8.52 3.28 5.79
N ASP A 98 -8.04 2.34 6.62
CA ASP A 98 -8.84 1.18 7.03
C ASP A 98 -10.05 1.55 7.88
N ILE A 99 -9.83 2.30 8.97
CA ILE A 99 -10.92 2.60 9.91
C ILE A 99 -12.01 3.44 9.23
N PRO A 100 -11.69 4.53 8.50
CA PRO A 100 -12.71 5.27 7.76
C PRO A 100 -13.49 4.41 6.76
N ASN A 101 -12.80 3.53 6.02
CA ASN A 101 -13.45 2.60 5.08
C ASN A 101 -14.38 1.61 5.80
N LEU A 102 -13.98 1.11 6.97
CA LEU A 102 -14.81 0.21 7.78
C LEU A 102 -16.04 0.91 8.36
N ILE A 103 -15.90 2.18 8.78
CA ILE A 103 -17.03 2.99 9.24
C ILE A 103 -18.03 3.19 8.09
N ALA A 104 -17.55 3.63 6.92
CA ALA A 104 -18.40 3.83 5.74
C ALA A 104 -19.13 2.53 5.34
N SER A 105 -18.41 1.41 5.31
CA SER A 105 -18.99 0.09 5.03
C SER A 105 -20.04 -0.30 6.07
N GLY A 106 -19.80 -0.01 7.35
CA GLY A 106 -20.74 -0.25 8.44
C GLY A 106 -22.04 0.55 8.27
N GLU A 107 -21.93 1.84 7.89
CA GLU A 107 -23.09 2.68 7.64
C GLU A 107 -23.94 2.19 6.48
N GLU A 108 -23.32 1.74 5.39
CA GLU A 108 -24.03 1.14 4.25
C GLU A 108 -24.81 -0.11 4.67
N ARG A 109 -24.18 -0.99 5.46
CA ARG A 109 -24.84 -2.20 5.98
C ARG A 109 -26.00 -1.88 6.91
N LEU A 110 -25.87 -0.83 7.72
CA LEU A 110 -26.95 -0.34 8.58
C LEU A 110 -28.13 0.18 7.74
N LYS A 111 -27.85 0.99 6.71
CA LYS A 111 -28.87 1.51 5.77
C LYS A 111 -29.55 0.38 5.00
N ALA A 112 -28.81 -0.66 4.63
CA ALA A 112 -29.32 -1.85 3.96
C ALA A 112 -30.07 -2.83 4.90
N GLY A 113 -30.16 -2.54 6.21
CA GLY A 113 -30.81 -3.40 7.19
C GLY A 113 -30.08 -4.73 7.45
N GLN A 114 -28.80 -4.83 7.04
CA GLN A 114 -27.97 -6.02 7.22
C GLN A 114 -27.35 -6.12 8.62
N ILE A 115 -27.31 -5.00 9.33
CA ILE A 115 -26.96 -4.90 10.75
C ILE A 115 -27.93 -3.95 11.45
N ASP A 116 -28.10 -4.12 12.75
CA ASP A 116 -28.91 -3.21 13.55
C ASP A 116 -28.07 -2.05 14.14
N ARG A 117 -28.77 -1.07 14.75
CA ARG A 117 -28.13 0.12 15.32
C ARG A 117 -27.19 -0.22 16.48
N GLN A 118 -27.51 -1.21 17.30
CA GLN A 118 -26.67 -1.61 18.43
C GLN A 118 -25.38 -2.26 17.93
N GLN A 119 -25.46 -3.13 16.93
CA GLN A 119 -24.31 -3.74 16.28
C GLN A 119 -23.40 -2.68 15.65
N HIS A 120 -23.98 -1.70 14.95
CA HIS A 120 -23.20 -0.60 14.38
C HIS A 120 -22.51 0.25 15.47
N GLN A 121 -23.22 0.62 16.54
CA GLN A 121 -22.63 1.37 17.65
C GLN A 121 -21.52 0.61 18.36
N GLN A 122 -21.66 -0.71 18.51
CA GLN A 122 -20.60 -1.54 19.08
C GLN A 122 -19.37 -1.55 18.17
N ALA A 123 -19.55 -1.74 16.86
CA ALA A 123 -18.45 -1.69 15.90
C ALA A 123 -17.70 -0.35 15.94
N LEU A 124 -18.39 0.78 16.07
CA LEU A 124 -17.75 2.09 16.23
C LEU A 124 -16.90 2.18 17.49
N LYS A 125 -17.37 1.63 18.62
CA LYS A 125 -16.59 1.58 19.86
C LYS A 125 -15.36 0.68 19.74
N ASP A 126 -15.51 -0.46 19.07
CA ASP A 126 -14.41 -1.39 18.85
C ASP A 126 -13.32 -0.75 17.96
N LEU A 127 -13.73 -0.03 16.90
CA LEU A 127 -12.81 0.72 16.04
C LEU A 127 -12.10 1.85 16.79
N GLU A 128 -12.78 2.53 17.71
CA GLU A 128 -12.12 3.51 18.59
C GLU A 128 -11.10 2.82 19.51
N GLY A 129 -11.45 1.66 20.06
CA GLY A 129 -10.51 0.81 20.78
C GLY A 129 -9.26 0.50 19.93
N VAL A 130 -9.44 0.10 18.68
CA VAL A 130 -8.31 -0.17 17.75
C VAL A 130 -7.41 1.05 17.61
N LYS A 131 -7.93 2.27 17.45
CA LYS A 131 -7.10 3.49 17.36
C LYS A 131 -6.19 3.66 18.57
N THR A 132 -6.66 3.34 19.77
CA THR A 132 -5.85 3.42 21.00
C THR A 132 -4.76 2.35 21.08
N HIS A 133 -4.90 1.24 20.34
CA HIS A 133 -3.96 0.12 20.33
C HIS A 133 -2.96 0.18 19.18
N ILE A 134 -3.35 0.70 18.03
CA ILE A 134 -2.48 0.85 16.86
C ILE A 134 -1.85 2.24 16.91
N THR A 135 -0.78 2.38 17.69
CA THR A 135 -0.03 3.63 17.86
C THR A 135 1.46 3.43 17.64
N LEU A 136 2.17 4.50 17.29
CA LEU A 136 3.62 4.47 17.05
C LEU A 136 4.39 3.94 18.29
N PRO A 137 4.14 4.42 19.53
CA PRO A 137 4.83 3.89 20.70
C PRO A 137 4.58 2.40 20.93
N LYS A 138 3.34 1.93 20.75
CA LYS A 138 3.01 0.51 20.89
C LYS A 138 3.71 -0.34 19.83
N CYS A 139 3.78 0.14 18.59
CA CYS A 139 4.51 -0.57 17.53
C CYS A 139 6.02 -0.67 17.80
N LEU A 140 6.65 0.43 18.25
CA LEU A 140 8.09 0.47 18.47
C LEU A 140 8.55 -0.49 19.58
N VAL A 141 7.72 -0.73 20.59
CA VAL A 141 8.03 -1.68 21.68
C VAL A 141 7.44 -3.08 21.45
N SER A 142 6.67 -3.27 20.37
CA SER A 142 6.02 -4.54 20.07
C SER A 142 7.03 -5.63 19.70
N LYS A 143 6.70 -6.88 20.05
CA LYS A 143 7.47 -8.07 19.72
C LYS A 143 6.53 -9.22 19.37
N GLY A 144 7.06 -10.28 18.77
CA GLY A 144 6.29 -11.50 18.49
C GLY A 144 5.07 -11.26 17.60
N GLU A 145 3.91 -11.77 18.02
CA GLU A 145 2.64 -11.67 17.26
C GLU A 145 2.20 -10.21 17.03
N ASP A 146 2.36 -9.33 18.01
CA ASP A 146 1.98 -7.92 17.86
C ASP A 146 2.83 -7.22 16.79
N ARG A 147 4.14 -7.52 16.76
CA ARG A 147 5.04 -6.99 15.72
C ARG A 147 4.63 -7.47 14.34
N LYS A 148 4.29 -8.76 14.18
CA LYS A 148 3.79 -9.30 12.90
C LYS A 148 2.49 -8.63 12.47
N ARG A 149 1.60 -8.30 13.40
CA ARG A 149 0.36 -7.56 13.11
C ARG A 149 0.69 -6.16 12.59
N PHE A 150 1.61 -5.43 13.23
CA PHE A 150 2.05 -4.13 12.72
C PHE A 150 2.72 -4.24 11.34
N GLU A 151 3.54 -5.25 11.09
CA GLU A 151 4.13 -5.49 9.77
C GLU A 151 3.08 -5.81 8.69
N CYS A 152 2.04 -6.57 9.05
CA CYS A 152 0.90 -6.83 8.18
C CYS A 152 0.15 -5.53 7.83
N LEU A 153 -0.09 -4.68 8.82
CA LEU A 153 -0.74 -3.38 8.64
C LEU A 153 0.14 -2.42 7.83
N ALA A 154 1.46 -2.44 8.01
CA ALA A 154 2.40 -1.62 7.23
C ALA A 154 2.46 -2.03 5.75
N LYS A 155 2.19 -3.31 5.45
CA LYS A 155 1.97 -3.80 4.08
C LYS A 155 0.59 -3.46 3.55
N GLY A 156 -0.31 -3.03 4.42
CA GLY A 156 -1.57 -2.47 4.00
C GLY A 156 -2.67 -3.46 3.68
N LEU A 157 -2.60 -4.64 4.28
CA LEU A 157 -3.54 -5.72 4.01
C LEU A 157 -4.91 -5.52 4.67
N GLY A 158 -5.07 -4.46 5.46
CA GLY A 158 -6.32 -4.13 6.13
C GLY A 158 -6.41 -4.72 7.53
N LEU A 159 -7.06 -3.98 8.43
CA LEU A 159 -7.32 -4.39 9.81
C LEU A 159 -8.05 -5.75 9.89
N ALA A 160 -9.02 -6.01 9.02
CA ALA A 160 -9.79 -7.26 9.02
C ALA A 160 -8.91 -8.49 8.69
N VAL A 161 -7.93 -8.33 7.80
CA VAL A 161 -7.00 -9.41 7.43
C VAL A 161 -5.93 -9.58 8.51
N CYS A 162 -5.33 -8.48 8.96
CA CYS A 162 -4.23 -8.52 9.91
C CYS A 162 -4.65 -8.91 11.33
N SER A 163 -5.94 -8.78 11.68
CA SER A 163 -6.50 -9.28 12.93
C SER A 163 -6.92 -10.75 12.89
N GLY A 164 -7.00 -11.36 11.69
CA GLY A 164 -7.51 -12.72 11.49
C GLY A 164 -9.03 -12.79 11.28
N ALA A 165 -9.77 -11.71 11.54
CA ALA A 165 -11.23 -11.67 11.45
C ALA A 165 -11.77 -12.05 10.06
N ALA A 166 -11.05 -11.69 8.99
CA ALA A 166 -11.41 -12.08 7.63
C ALA A 166 -11.36 -13.61 7.42
N GLY A 167 -10.35 -14.27 8.00
CA GLY A 167 -10.22 -15.74 7.93
C GLY A 167 -11.36 -16.44 8.67
N GLU A 168 -11.66 -15.99 9.88
CA GLU A 168 -12.75 -16.52 10.70
C GLU A 168 -14.12 -16.39 9.99
N ALA A 169 -14.37 -15.26 9.33
CA ALA A 169 -15.60 -15.04 8.58
C ALA A 169 -15.74 -15.97 7.38
N ILE A 170 -14.63 -16.24 6.66
CA ILE A 170 -14.61 -17.17 5.53
C ILE A 170 -14.88 -18.60 6.02
N ASP A 171 -14.20 -19.02 7.08
CA ASP A 171 -14.36 -20.38 7.65
C ASP A 171 -15.79 -20.61 8.14
N ALA A 172 -16.37 -19.64 8.85
CA ALA A 172 -17.77 -19.70 9.27
C ALA A 172 -18.74 -19.79 8.09
N GLY A 173 -18.47 -19.05 7.01
CA GLY A 173 -19.25 -19.11 5.76
C GLY A 173 -19.17 -20.50 5.09
N MET A 174 -17.98 -21.08 5.02
CA MET A 174 -17.76 -22.42 4.45
C MET A 174 -18.49 -23.50 5.25
N GLN A 175 -18.40 -23.47 6.58
CA GLN A 175 -19.10 -24.43 7.45
C GLN A 175 -20.62 -24.36 7.27
N LYS A 176 -21.18 -23.15 7.16
CA LYS A 176 -22.61 -22.94 6.92
C LYS A 176 -23.06 -23.42 5.53
N ALA A 177 -22.19 -23.33 4.53
CA ALA A 177 -22.45 -23.84 3.19
C ALA A 177 -22.40 -25.38 3.15
N GLN A 178 -21.52 -26.00 3.93
CA GLN A 178 -21.40 -27.45 4.05
C GLN A 178 -22.57 -28.07 4.81
N SER A 179 -23.08 -27.42 5.87
CA SER A 179 -24.23 -27.91 6.65
C SER A 179 -25.58 -27.79 5.94
N LYS A 180 -25.62 -27.11 4.78
CA LYS A 180 -26.80 -26.99 3.91
C LYS A 180 -26.79 -27.96 2.71
N ARG A 181 -25.74 -28.77 2.55
CA ARG A 181 -25.69 -29.87 1.58
C ARG A 181 -26.11 -31.18 2.23
#